data_AF-A0A1H6QCH6-F1
#
_entry.id   AF-A0A1H6QCH6-F1
#
_cell.length_a   1.000
_cell.length_b   1.000
_cell.length_c   1.000
_cell.angle_alpha   90.00
_cell.angle_beta   90.00
_cell.angle_gamma   90.00
#
_symmetry.space_group_name_H-M   'P 1'
#
loop_
_entity.id
_entity.type
_entity.pdbx_description
1 polymer ?
#
loop_
_entity_poly.entity_id
_entity_poly.type
_entity_poly.pdbx_seq_one_letter_code
_entity_poly.pdbx_strand_id
1 'polypeptide(L)'
;MHILRALSTEKLSKKTRTTLVNTVSFLLVLLFVYAAASKLLDMEKFYVQTRQSALLSSYAQLVIYVIPLTELVIVVLLSMASTQRIGLFFSSVLLNLFSGYIYVLLSFSPNVPCSCGGILENMSWQQHLYFNLVFAGLALVALWLYPARQQTDAIRYSNAHGIRANRKPETE
;
A
#
# COMPACT_ATOMS: atom_id res chain seq x y z
N MET A 1 0.51 -25.07 -0.80
CA MET A 1 1.41 -23.88 -0.79
C MET A 1 2.74 -24.06 -1.55
N HIS A 2 3.16 -25.28 -1.93
CA HIS A 2 4.37 -25.51 -2.75
C HIS A 2 4.12 -25.48 -4.27
N ILE A 3 2.94 -25.87 -4.74
CA ILE A 3 2.62 -25.96 -6.18
C ILE A 3 2.52 -24.57 -6.85
N LEU A 4 2.08 -23.54 -6.11
CA LEU A 4 2.02 -22.16 -6.62
C LEU A 4 3.36 -21.43 -6.65
N ARG A 5 4.39 -21.93 -5.91
CA ARG A 5 5.75 -21.38 -6.00
C ARG A 5 6.38 -21.70 -7.36
N ALA A 6 6.05 -22.86 -7.94
CA ALA A 6 6.63 -23.32 -9.20
C ALA A 6 6.09 -22.59 -10.45
N LEU A 7 4.88 -22.00 -10.39
CA LEU A 7 4.24 -21.44 -11.59
C LEU A 7 4.62 -19.98 -11.92
N SER A 8 5.30 -19.25 -11.03
CA SER A 8 5.66 -17.84 -11.29
C SER A 8 7.14 -17.49 -11.14
N THR A 9 7.95 -18.32 -10.48
CA THR A 9 9.35 -17.95 -10.20
C THR A 9 10.30 -18.13 -11.38
N GLU A 10 9.91 -18.90 -12.40
CA GLU A 10 10.83 -19.40 -13.45
C GLU A 10 11.16 -18.40 -14.56
N LYS A 11 10.42 -17.30 -14.76
CA LYS A 11 10.66 -16.39 -15.92
C LYS A 11 10.84 -14.91 -15.61
N LEU A 12 10.59 -14.45 -14.38
CA LEU A 12 10.61 -13.02 -14.10
C LEU A 12 11.96 -12.57 -13.55
N SER A 13 12.73 -11.86 -14.39
CA SER A 13 14.02 -11.27 -14.02
C SER A 13 13.89 -10.36 -12.81
N LYS A 14 14.95 -10.31 -12.00
CA LYS A 14 15.02 -9.47 -10.79
C LYS A 14 14.71 -8.00 -11.10
N LYS A 15 15.19 -7.49 -12.23
CA LYS A 15 14.92 -6.12 -12.69
C LYS A 15 13.42 -5.88 -12.87
N THR A 16 12.73 -6.79 -13.56
CA THR A 16 11.29 -6.70 -13.80
C THR A 16 10.48 -6.77 -12.50
N ARG A 17 10.87 -7.62 -11.54
CA ARG A 17 10.24 -7.68 -10.21
C ARG A 17 10.36 -6.35 -9.48
N THR A 18 11.57 -5.78 -9.42
CA THR A 18 11.80 -4.48 -8.79
C THR A 18 10.97 -3.38 -9.46
N THR A 19 10.94 -3.34 -10.79
CA THR A 19 10.11 -2.37 -11.52
C THR A 19 8.64 -2.52 -11.18
N LEU A 20 8.09 -3.74 -11.18
CA LEU A 20 6.68 -3.99 -10.84
C LEU A 20 6.36 -3.56 -9.41
N VAL A 21 7.21 -3.91 -8.43
CA VAL A 21 7.04 -3.53 -7.02
C VAL A 21 7.03 -2.01 -6.87
N ASN A 22 7.94 -1.31 -7.54
CA ASN A 22 8.00 0.14 -7.50
C ASN A 22 6.79 0.79 -8.16
N THR A 23 6.34 0.26 -9.30
CA THR A 23 5.12 0.74 -9.97
C THR A 23 3.89 0.57 -9.10
N VAL A 24 3.70 -0.61 -8.49
CA VAL A 24 2.57 -0.86 -7.58
C VAL A 24 2.66 0.04 -6.34
N SER A 25 3.85 0.20 -5.77
CA SER A 25 4.05 1.08 -4.61
C SER A 25 3.70 2.52 -4.93
N PHE A 26 4.08 3.01 -6.12
CA PHE A 26 3.73 4.35 -6.58
C PHE A 26 2.21 4.53 -6.75
N LEU A 27 1.52 3.55 -7.35
CA LEU A 27 0.06 3.59 -7.47
C LEU A 27 -0.64 3.60 -6.12
N LEU A 28 -0.14 2.81 -5.15
CA LEU A 28 -0.66 2.81 -3.78
C LEU A 28 -0.41 4.15 -3.07
N VAL A 29 0.77 4.76 -3.27
CA VAL A 29 1.07 6.11 -2.74
C VAL A 29 0.06 7.12 -3.28
N LEU A 30 -0.17 7.16 -4.59
CA LEU A 30 -1.16 8.07 -5.18
C LEU A 30 -2.55 7.85 -4.59
N LEU A 31 -2.97 6.59 -4.47
CA LEU A 31 -4.25 6.22 -3.88
C LEU A 31 -4.38 6.70 -2.43
N PHE A 32 -3.41 6.40 -1.57
CA PHE A 32 -3.47 6.74 -0.15
C PHE A 32 -3.31 8.24 0.10
N VAL A 33 -2.48 8.95 -0.68
CA VAL A 33 -2.39 10.41 -0.62
C VAL A 33 -3.74 11.03 -0.97
N TYR A 34 -4.34 10.60 -2.08
CA TYR A 34 -5.65 11.08 -2.51
C TYR A 34 -6.72 10.80 -1.43
N ALA A 35 -6.75 9.57 -0.91
CA ALA A 35 -7.71 9.14 0.11
C ALA A 35 -7.56 9.90 1.44
N ALA A 36 -6.33 10.18 1.88
CA ALA A 36 -6.08 10.95 3.08
C ALA A 36 -6.41 12.43 2.87
N ALA A 37 -6.00 12.99 1.73
CA ALA A 37 -6.25 14.39 1.41
C ALA A 37 -7.75 14.68 1.31
N SER A 38 -8.54 13.84 0.64
CA SER A 38 -9.99 14.06 0.52
C SER A 38 -10.69 14.03 1.88
N LYS A 39 -10.25 13.18 2.82
CA LYS A 39 -10.78 13.12 4.19
C LYS A 39 -10.36 14.30 5.05
N LEU A 40 -9.11 14.77 4.90
CA LEU A 40 -8.60 15.90 5.67
C LEU A 40 -9.16 17.24 5.20
N LEU A 41 -9.36 17.41 3.89
CA LEU A 41 -9.95 18.62 3.32
C LEU A 41 -11.43 18.77 3.67
N ASP A 42 -12.14 17.65 3.85
CA ASP A 42 -13.57 17.63 4.11
C ASP A 42 -13.91 16.72 5.31
N MET A 43 -13.27 17.00 6.46
CA MET A 43 -13.41 16.20 7.68
C MET A 43 -14.85 16.12 8.19
N GLU A 44 -15.65 17.17 8.00
CA GLU A 44 -17.06 17.18 8.41
C GLU A 44 -17.87 16.14 7.63
N LYS A 45 -17.68 16.06 6.30
CA LYS A 45 -18.33 15.01 5.48
C LYS A 45 -17.88 13.62 5.91
N PHE A 46 -16.58 13.42 6.15
CA PHE A 46 -16.07 12.14 6.60
C PHE A 46 -16.62 11.75 7.98
N TYR A 47 -16.78 12.72 8.89
CA TYR A 47 -17.42 12.52 10.19
C TYR A 47 -18.88 12.08 10.05
N VAL A 48 -19.68 12.81 9.26
CA VAL A 48 -21.09 12.48 9.04
C VAL A 48 -21.24 11.10 8.41
N GLN A 49 -20.42 10.76 7.40
CA GLN A 49 -20.43 9.45 6.77
C GLN A 49 -20.09 8.33 7.78
N THR A 50 -19.10 8.56 8.63
CA THR A 50 -18.70 7.60 9.67
C THR A 50 -19.77 7.45 10.75
N ARG A 51 -20.47 8.55 11.10
CA ARG A 51 -21.59 8.55 12.06
C ARG A 51 -22.83 7.82 11.55
N GLN A 52 -23.10 7.87 10.26
CA GLN A 52 -24.23 7.17 9.64
C GLN A 52 -24.01 5.65 9.58
N SER A 53 -22.77 5.20 9.69
CA SER A 53 -22.45 3.78 9.79
C SER A 53 -22.76 3.26 11.18
N ALA A 54 -23.71 2.33 11.30
CA ALA A 54 -24.11 1.74 12.57
C ALA A 54 -22.91 1.16 13.36
N LEU A 55 -21.92 0.60 12.65
CA LEU A 55 -20.73 -0.02 13.25
C LEU A 55 -19.70 0.98 13.78
N LEU A 56 -19.58 2.14 13.13
CA LEU A 56 -18.55 3.13 13.43
C LEU A 56 -19.09 4.37 14.15
N SER A 57 -20.41 4.48 14.31
CA SER A 57 -21.05 5.68 14.88
C SER A 57 -20.52 6.06 16.27
N SER A 58 -20.32 5.07 17.15
CA SER A 58 -19.76 5.25 18.50
C SER A 58 -18.28 5.64 18.51
N TYR A 59 -17.55 5.31 17.43
CA TYR A 59 -16.11 5.55 17.31
C TYR A 59 -15.78 6.67 16.31
N ALA A 60 -16.80 7.35 15.75
CA ALA A 60 -16.63 8.25 14.62
C ALA A 60 -15.60 9.34 14.90
N GLN A 61 -15.61 9.92 16.11
CA GLN A 61 -14.67 10.97 16.48
C GLN A 61 -13.20 10.49 16.51
N LEU A 62 -12.96 9.22 16.85
CA LEU A 62 -11.62 8.63 16.80
C LEU A 62 -11.23 8.27 15.36
N VAL A 63 -12.16 7.64 14.63
CA VAL A 63 -11.97 7.15 13.26
C VAL A 63 -11.61 8.27 12.29
N ILE A 64 -12.21 9.46 12.44
CA ILE A 64 -11.93 10.60 11.55
C ILE A 64 -10.48 11.06 11.57
N TYR A 65 -9.76 10.85 12.68
CA TYR A 65 -8.34 11.20 12.77
C TYR A 65 -7.44 10.00 12.49
N VAL A 66 -7.80 8.81 13.02
CA VAL A 66 -6.96 7.62 12.93
C VAL A 66 -6.85 7.10 11.51
N ILE A 67 -7.93 7.13 10.72
CA ILE A 67 -7.89 6.62 9.34
C ILE A 67 -6.97 7.47 8.46
N PRO A 68 -7.15 8.80 8.33
CA PRO A 68 -6.26 9.61 7.49
C PRO A 68 -4.81 9.58 7.97
N LEU A 69 -4.57 9.53 9.29
CA LEU A 69 -3.22 9.40 9.83
C LEU A 69 -2.57 8.07 9.42
N THR A 70 -3.31 6.96 9.50
CA THR A 70 -2.82 5.64 9.08
C THR A 70 -2.50 5.63 7.58
N GLU A 71 -3.35 6.23 6.76
CA GLU A 71 -3.14 6.37 5.31
C GLU A 71 -1.84 7.15 5.01
N LEU A 72 -1.60 8.27 5.71
CA LEU A 72 -0.36 9.04 5.56
C LEU A 72 0.88 8.27 6.04
N VAL A 73 0.79 7.54 7.14
CA VAL A 73 1.89 6.68 7.61
C VAL A 73 2.23 5.63 6.56
N ILE A 74 1.24 5.01 5.92
CA ILE A 74 1.45 4.04 4.84
C ILE A 74 2.16 4.70 3.65
N VAL A 75 1.77 5.93 3.27
CA VAL A 75 2.46 6.69 2.22
C VAL A 75 3.95 6.84 2.54
N VAL A 76 4.29 7.29 3.74
CA VAL A 76 5.68 7.45 4.17
C VAL A 76 6.44 6.11 4.11
N LEU A 77 5.80 5.03 4.60
CA LEU A 77 6.39 3.70 4.58
C LEU A 77 6.66 3.19 3.15
N LEU A 78 5.75 3.45 2.21
CA LEU A 78 5.89 3.07 0.80
C LEU A 78 6.95 3.89 0.05
N SER A 79 7.12 5.17 0.41
CA SER A 79 8.07 6.08 -0.23
C SER A 79 9.53 5.79 0.12
N MET A 80 9.81 5.14 1.26
CA MET A 80 11.16 4.80 1.69
C MET A 80 11.54 3.36 1.31
N ALA A 81 12.63 3.18 0.57
CA ALA A 81 13.09 1.85 0.13
C ALA A 81 13.42 0.87 1.28
N SER A 82 13.73 1.39 2.48
CA SER A 82 13.97 0.58 3.68
C SER A 82 12.69 -0.01 4.27
N THR A 83 11.57 0.70 4.19
CA THR A 83 10.28 0.33 4.79
C THR A 83 9.21 -0.05 3.77
N GLN A 84 9.48 0.05 2.46
CA GLN A 84 8.51 -0.18 1.39
C GLN A 84 7.79 -1.53 1.53
N ARG A 85 8.51 -2.59 1.92
CA ARG A 85 7.91 -3.91 2.19
C ARG A 85 6.86 -3.88 3.31
N ILE A 86 7.15 -3.14 4.38
CA ILE A 86 6.23 -2.94 5.52
C ILE A 86 5.03 -2.10 5.06
N GLY A 87 5.27 -1.05 4.26
CA GLY A 87 4.22 -0.25 3.62
C GLY A 87 3.28 -1.08 2.75
N LEU A 88 3.81 -1.99 1.91
CA LEU A 88 3.03 -2.90 1.08
C LEU A 88 2.16 -3.86 1.91
N PHE A 89 2.72 -4.38 3.01
CA PHE A 89 1.97 -5.22 3.95
C PHE A 89 0.80 -4.45 4.58
N PHE A 90 1.06 -3.28 5.16
CA PHE A 90 0.01 -2.46 5.78
C PHE A 90 -1.01 -1.94 4.77
N SER A 91 -0.58 -1.63 3.54
CA SER A 91 -1.49 -1.29 2.44
C SER A 91 -2.48 -2.41 2.18
N SER A 92 -1.99 -3.65 2.07
CA SER A 92 -2.83 -4.82 1.85
C SER A 92 -3.80 -5.06 3.00
N VAL A 93 -3.32 -4.96 4.24
CA VAL A 93 -4.15 -5.12 5.44
C VAL A 93 -5.25 -4.05 5.49
N LEU A 94 -4.90 -2.77 5.32
CA LEU A 94 -5.86 -1.67 5.40
C LEU A 94 -6.92 -1.77 4.30
N LEU A 95 -6.53 -2.07 3.07
CA LEU A 95 -7.47 -2.26 1.95
C LEU A 95 -8.41 -3.46 2.17
N ASN A 96 -7.91 -4.58 2.73
CA ASN A 96 -8.77 -5.72 3.07
C ASN A 96 -9.73 -5.41 4.22
N LEU A 97 -9.28 -4.68 5.24
CA LEU A 97 -10.15 -4.24 6.34
C LEU A 97 -11.25 -3.32 5.83
N PHE A 98 -10.91 -2.37 4.96
CA PHE A 98 -11.90 -1.47 4.37
C PHE A 98 -12.87 -2.21 3.43
N SER A 99 -12.39 -3.18 2.64
CA SER A 99 -13.25 -4.08 1.86
C SER A 99 -14.19 -4.91 2.73
N GLY A 100 -13.70 -5.49 3.83
CA GLY A 100 -14.51 -6.24 4.78
C GLY A 100 -15.60 -5.37 5.41
N TYR A 101 -15.27 -4.13 5.77
CA TYR A 101 -16.24 -3.14 6.23
C TYR A 101 -17.34 -2.89 5.19
N ILE A 102 -16.96 -2.61 3.93
CA ILE A 102 -17.93 -2.37 2.85
C ILE A 102 -18.80 -3.61 2.60
N TYR A 103 -18.23 -4.80 2.62
CA TYR A 103 -18.96 -6.05 2.44
C TYR A 103 -20.04 -6.24 3.52
N VAL A 104 -19.70 -5.99 4.79
CA VAL A 104 -20.66 -6.05 5.89
C VAL A 104 -21.73 -4.96 5.74
N LEU A 105 -21.33 -3.73 5.40
CA LEU A 105 -22.25 -2.62 5.17
C LEU A 105 -23.30 -2.94 4.08
N LEU A 106 -22.86 -3.52 2.96
CA LEU A 106 -23.74 -3.92 1.86
C LEU A 106 -24.64 -5.12 2.17
N SER A 107 -24.21 -6.00 3.09
CA SER A 107 -24.96 -7.22 3.42
C SER A 107 -26.01 -7.00 4.49
N PHE A 108 -25.79 -6.05 5.42
CA PHE A 108 -26.62 -5.89 6.62
C PHE A 108 -27.30 -4.53 6.74
N SER A 109 -26.98 -3.54 5.90
CA SER A 109 -27.61 -2.21 5.98
C SER A 109 -28.77 -2.10 4.98
N PRO A 110 -30.03 -1.95 5.44
CA PRO A 110 -31.17 -1.76 4.54
C PRO A 110 -31.13 -0.42 3.79
N ASN A 111 -30.42 0.57 4.33
CA ASN A 111 -30.12 1.85 3.67
C ASN A 111 -28.62 2.09 3.70
N VAL A 112 -27.98 2.20 2.54
CA VAL A 112 -26.55 2.45 2.44
C VAL A 112 -26.31 3.97 2.43
N PRO A 113 -25.44 4.51 3.30
CA PRO A 113 -25.19 5.95 3.36
C PRO A 113 -24.52 6.48 2.08
N CYS A 114 -24.56 7.79 1.85
CA CYS A 114 -23.85 8.42 0.74
C CYS A 114 -22.36 8.07 0.75
N SER A 115 -21.79 7.77 -0.43
CA SER A 115 -20.36 7.58 -0.61
C SER A 115 -19.62 8.94 -0.73
N CYS A 116 -19.90 9.91 0.12
CA CYS A 116 -19.38 11.28 -0.04
C CYS A 116 -17.84 11.34 0.22
N GLY A 117 -16.99 11.40 -0.83
CA GLY A 117 -15.53 11.16 -0.75
C GLY A 117 -14.64 11.65 -1.91
N GLY A 118 -15.08 12.62 -2.73
CA GLY A 118 -14.32 13.22 -3.85
C GLY A 118 -14.51 12.52 -5.21
N ILE A 119 -13.48 12.27 -6.03
CA ILE A 119 -13.57 11.40 -7.22
C ILE A 119 -14.16 10.02 -6.89
N LEU A 120 -13.89 9.51 -5.69
CA LEU A 120 -14.46 8.29 -5.14
C LEU A 120 -15.96 8.45 -4.76
N GLU A 121 -16.50 9.65 -4.74
CA GLU A 121 -17.93 9.90 -4.52
C GLU A 121 -18.82 9.45 -5.67
N ASN A 122 -18.27 9.49 -6.88
CA ASN A 122 -18.99 9.09 -8.08
C ASN A 122 -19.01 7.57 -8.28
N MET A 123 -18.37 6.79 -7.40
CA MET A 123 -18.38 5.34 -7.43
C MET A 123 -19.42 4.77 -6.47
N SER A 124 -20.12 3.73 -6.91
CA SER A 124 -21.00 2.95 -6.02
C SER A 124 -20.17 2.19 -4.98
N TRP A 125 -20.77 1.85 -3.85
CA TRP A 125 -20.13 1.05 -2.80
C TRP A 125 -19.62 -0.30 -3.32
N GLN A 126 -20.29 -0.91 -4.30
CA GLN A 126 -19.80 -2.13 -4.95
C GLN A 126 -18.55 -1.85 -5.79
N GLN A 127 -18.52 -0.76 -6.55
CA GLN A 127 -17.33 -0.34 -7.31
C GLN A 127 -16.15 -0.07 -6.38
N HIS A 128 -16.38 0.57 -5.23
CA HIS A 128 -15.37 0.73 -4.18
C HIS A 128 -14.84 -0.59 -3.64
N LEU A 129 -15.71 -1.55 -3.37
CA LEU A 129 -15.31 -2.88 -2.92
C LEU A 129 -14.37 -3.54 -3.94
N TYR A 130 -14.76 -3.59 -5.22
CA TYR A 130 -13.92 -4.16 -6.27
C TYR A 130 -12.60 -3.39 -6.44
N PHE A 131 -12.65 -2.07 -6.42
CA PHE A 131 -11.47 -1.21 -6.51
C PHE A 131 -10.46 -1.56 -5.40
N ASN A 132 -10.91 -1.62 -4.14
CA ASN A 132 -10.05 -1.97 -3.00
C ASN A 132 -9.50 -3.39 -3.11
N LEU A 133 -10.32 -4.36 -3.53
CA LEU A 133 -9.87 -5.75 -3.70
C LEU A 133 -8.79 -5.87 -4.79
N VAL A 134 -8.90 -5.12 -5.89
CA VAL A 134 -7.88 -5.06 -6.93
C VAL A 134 -6.56 -4.50 -6.36
N PHE A 135 -6.60 -3.35 -5.68
CA PHE A 135 -5.40 -2.76 -5.09
C PHE A 135 -4.82 -3.61 -3.96
N ALA A 136 -5.66 -4.28 -3.17
CA ALA A 136 -5.22 -5.24 -2.15
C ALA A 136 -4.50 -6.43 -2.78
N GLY A 137 -5.03 -6.97 -3.88
CA GLY A 137 -4.40 -8.02 -4.67
C GLY A 137 -3.06 -7.59 -5.28
N LEU A 138 -3.00 -6.38 -5.85
CA LEU A 138 -1.75 -5.81 -6.35
C LEU A 138 -0.70 -5.68 -5.24
N ALA A 139 -1.10 -5.21 -4.05
CA ALA A 139 -0.22 -5.11 -2.89
C ALA A 139 0.32 -6.49 -2.46
N LEU A 140 -0.53 -7.53 -2.45
CA LEU A 140 -0.11 -8.91 -2.14
C LEU A 140 0.85 -9.47 -3.20
N VAL A 141 0.58 -9.25 -4.48
CA VAL A 141 1.46 -9.67 -5.58
C VAL A 141 2.81 -8.96 -5.48
N ALA A 142 2.82 -7.64 -5.24
CA ALA A 142 4.05 -6.88 -5.04
C ALA A 142 4.81 -7.36 -3.80
N LEU A 143 4.13 -7.65 -2.70
CA LEU A 143 4.74 -8.18 -1.49
C LEU A 143 5.37 -9.56 -1.72
N TRP A 144 4.71 -10.41 -2.51
CA TRP A 144 5.21 -11.74 -2.85
C TRP A 144 6.38 -11.72 -3.83
N LEU A 145 6.38 -10.78 -4.78
CA LEU A 145 7.46 -10.55 -5.74
C LEU A 145 8.60 -9.70 -5.18
N TYR A 146 8.44 -9.15 -3.96
CA TYR A 146 9.40 -8.23 -3.36
C TYR A 146 10.80 -8.84 -3.34
N PRO A 147 11.78 -8.26 -4.06
CA PRO A 147 13.10 -8.84 -4.15
C PRO A 147 13.75 -8.89 -2.77
N ALA A 148 14.37 -10.02 -2.43
CA ALA A 148 15.21 -10.12 -1.24
C ALA A 148 16.24 -8.96 -1.28
N ARG A 149 16.22 -8.13 -0.24
CA ARG A 149 17.03 -6.91 -0.12
C ARG A 149 18.48 -7.26 -0.45
N GLN A 150 19.01 -6.75 -1.56
CA GLN A 150 20.43 -6.88 -1.80
C GLN A 150 21.15 -5.88 -0.91
N GLN A 151 21.76 -6.40 0.17
CA GLN A 151 22.88 -5.76 0.87
C GLN A 151 24.11 -5.52 -0.05
N THR A 152 24.00 -5.88 -1.33
CA THR A 152 25.09 -5.88 -2.30
C THR A 152 25.61 -4.50 -2.63
N ASP A 153 24.86 -3.41 -2.51
CA ASP A 153 25.42 -2.10 -2.87
C ASP A 153 26.41 -1.56 -1.82
N ALA A 154 26.18 -1.83 -0.53
CA ALA A 154 27.13 -1.46 0.53
C ALA A 154 28.41 -2.33 0.50
N ILE A 155 28.26 -3.64 0.26
CA ILE A 155 29.41 -4.56 0.14
C ILE A 155 30.16 -4.32 -1.18
N ARG A 156 29.46 -3.98 -2.28
CA ARG A 156 30.08 -3.67 -3.59
C ARG A 156 30.80 -2.33 -3.57
N TYR A 157 30.29 -1.31 -2.85
CA TYR A 157 31.05 -0.09 -2.57
C TYR A 157 32.30 -0.37 -1.74
N SER A 158 32.17 -1.13 -0.64
CA SER A 158 33.30 -1.52 0.22
C SER A 158 34.37 -2.33 -0.54
N ASN A 159 33.96 -3.31 -1.36
CA ASN A 159 34.87 -4.14 -2.13
C ASN A 159 35.51 -3.38 -3.31
N ALA A 160 34.78 -2.48 -3.98
CA ALA A 160 35.34 -1.65 -5.04
C ALA A 160 36.37 -0.64 -4.52
N HIS A 161 36.15 -0.08 -3.33
CA HIS A 161 37.12 0.81 -2.68
C HIS A 161 38.31 0.05 -2.06
N GLY A 162 38.09 -1.16 -1.51
CA GLY A 162 39.14 -2.02 -0.97
C GLY A 162 40.12 -2.54 -2.01
N ILE A 163 39.65 -2.90 -3.21
CA ILE A 163 40.53 -3.35 -4.32
C ILE A 163 41.38 -2.19 -4.87
N ARG A 164 40.85 -0.96 -4.87
CA ARG A 164 41.58 0.22 -5.35
C ARG A 164 42.72 0.65 -4.42
N ALA A 165 42.58 0.42 -3.11
CA ALA A 165 43.62 0.72 -2.12
C ALA A 165 44.80 -0.26 -2.15
N ASN A 166 44.63 -1.47 -2.70
CA ASN A 166 45.68 -2.51 -2.72
C ASN A 166 46.51 -2.54 -4.02
N ARG A 167 46.24 -1.63 -4.96
CA ARG A 167 47.02 -1.51 -6.21
C ARG A 167 48.07 -0.40 -6.02
N LYS A 168 49.18 -0.70 -5.32
CA LYS A 168 50.38 0.14 -5.41
C LYS A 168 50.95 0.04 -6.85
N PRO A 169 51.44 1.14 -7.44
CA PRO A 169 52.21 1.05 -8.68
C PRO A 169 53.52 0.32 -8.40
N GLU A 170 53.72 -0.83 -9.04
CA GLU A 170 55.06 -1.41 -9.20
C GLU A 170 55.83 -0.51 -10.16
N THR A 171 56.59 0.43 -9.58
CA THR A 171 57.62 1.21 -10.28
C THR A 171 58.98 0.58 -9.98
N GLU A 172 59.63 0.18 -11.07
CA GLU A 172 61.08 -0.05 -11.30
C GLU A 172 61.84 -1.07 -10.44
#